data_AF-A0A3C1FZZ5-F1
#
_entry.id   AF-A0A3C1FZZ5-F1
#
_cell.length_a   1.000
_cell.length_b   1.000
_cell.length_c   1.000
_cell.angle_alpha   90.00
_cell.angle_beta   90.00
_cell.angle_gamma   90.00
#
_symmetry.space_group_name_H-M   'P 1'
#
loop_
_entity.id
_entity.type
_entity.pdbx_description
1 polymer ?
#
loop_
_entity_poly.entity_id
_entity_poly.type
_entity_poly.pdbx_seq_one_letter_code
_entity_poly.pdbx_strand_id
1 'polypeptide(L)'
;MACTSSVSAAALTNSTTSPPASAPGNGWYINLAASSSTNYAERVITNPLAAFTGATFFTTFEPSTAACGYSGNSFLWAVNYSTGGSAPASALSGTALVQTSTGQVLQVNFDTAFTNNVPSNSTTGQGRTTAAFLGVPPKGQGLSVIIKPRPLNKVLQIQEK
;
A
#
# COMPACT_ATOMS: atom_id res chain seq x y z
N MET A 1 -17.61 11.35 24.60
CA MET A 1 -16.83 10.09 24.58
C MET A 1 -15.38 10.46 24.37
N ALA A 2 -14.53 10.21 25.36
CA ALA A 2 -13.10 10.44 25.24
C ALA A 2 -12.43 9.10 24.84
N CYS A 3 -11.71 9.08 23.72
CA CYS A 3 -10.88 7.95 23.33
C CYS A 3 -9.62 7.94 24.21
N THR A 4 -9.73 7.42 25.43
CA THR A 4 -8.62 7.33 26.40
C THR A 4 -7.86 6.00 26.34
N SER A 5 -8.42 5.01 25.65
CA SER A 5 -7.78 3.71 25.44
C SER A 5 -6.66 3.85 24.42
N SER A 6 -5.41 3.63 24.85
CA SER A 6 -4.26 3.53 23.95
C SER A 6 -3.86 2.07 23.75
N VAL A 7 -3.50 1.72 22.51
CA VAL A 7 -2.89 0.43 22.19
C VAL A 7 -1.39 0.66 22.10
N SER A 8 -0.61 -0.07 22.90
CA SER A 8 0.85 0.00 22.80
C SER A 8 1.32 -0.78 21.57
N ALA A 9 2.45 -0.37 20.98
CA ALA A 9 3.02 -1.09 19.84
C ALA A 9 3.35 -2.56 20.17
N ALA A 10 3.64 -2.88 21.44
CA ALA A 10 3.88 -4.24 21.90
C ALA A 10 2.63 -5.13 21.86
N ALA A 11 1.43 -4.55 21.90
CA ALA A 11 0.18 -5.27 21.77
C ALA A 11 -0.18 -5.56 20.31
N LEU A 12 0.47 -4.90 19.34
CA LEU A 12 0.26 -5.10 17.91
C LEU A 12 1.11 -6.26 17.38
N THR A 13 0.57 -7.01 16.44
CA THR A 13 1.32 -8.07 15.76
C THR A 13 2.25 -7.47 14.71
N ASN A 14 3.51 -7.87 14.72
CA ASN A 14 4.48 -7.46 13.70
C ASN A 14 4.27 -8.27 12.40
N SER A 15 3.84 -7.59 11.34
CA SER A 15 3.62 -8.17 10.01
C SER A 15 4.72 -7.79 9.00
N THR A 16 5.88 -7.32 9.47
CA THR A 16 7.02 -6.91 8.62
C THR A 16 7.50 -8.05 7.71
N THR A 17 7.78 -9.24 8.26
CA THR A 17 8.34 -10.37 7.50
C THR A 17 7.43 -11.59 7.45
N SER A 18 6.64 -11.83 8.49
CA SER A 18 5.76 -12.99 8.62
C SER A 18 4.36 -12.54 9.06
N PRO A 19 3.53 -12.04 8.13
CA PRO A 19 2.17 -11.64 8.46
C PRO A 19 1.35 -12.83 9.00
N PRO A 20 0.49 -12.62 10.00
CA PRO A 20 -0.35 -13.67 10.57
C PRO A 20 -1.34 -14.20 9.53
N ALA A 21 -1.70 -15.48 9.63
CA ALA A 21 -2.68 -16.11 8.74
C ALA A 21 -4.12 -15.60 8.97
N SER A 22 -4.39 -15.02 10.13
CA SER A 22 -5.70 -14.50 10.54
C SER A 22 -5.55 -13.12 11.21
N ALA A 23 -6.66 -12.39 11.31
CA ALA A 23 -6.67 -11.07 11.92
C ALA A 23 -6.23 -11.14 13.40
N PRO A 24 -5.18 -10.41 13.82
CA PRO A 24 -4.78 -10.34 15.21
C PRO A 24 -5.75 -9.47 16.02
N GLY A 25 -5.99 -9.82 17.29
CA GLY A 25 -7.03 -9.19 18.12
C GLY A 25 -6.85 -7.68 18.35
N ASN A 26 -5.60 -7.20 18.47
CA ASN A 26 -5.30 -5.79 18.70
C ASN A 26 -4.83 -5.05 17.43
N GLY A 27 -4.73 -5.74 16.28
CA GLY A 27 -4.20 -5.20 15.04
C GLY A 27 -2.73 -5.55 14.76
N TRP A 28 -2.20 -4.96 13.70
CA TRP A 28 -0.88 -5.26 13.15
C TRP A 28 -0.12 -3.99 12.77
N TYR A 29 1.19 -4.13 12.58
CA TYR A 29 2.04 -3.08 12.00
C TYR A 29 3.05 -3.64 11.02
N ILE A 30 3.57 -2.77 10.15
CA ILE A 30 4.68 -3.07 9.23
C ILE A 30 5.72 -1.97 9.44
N ASN A 31 6.92 -2.35 9.84
CA ASN A 31 8.08 -1.45 9.75
C ASN A 31 8.40 -1.20 8.28
N LEU A 32 8.48 0.06 7.86
CA LEU A 32 8.94 0.47 6.54
C LEU A 32 10.48 0.46 6.47
N ALA A 33 11.04 0.65 5.27
CA ALA A 33 12.50 0.70 5.09
C ALA A 33 13.17 1.67 6.09
N ALA A 34 14.17 1.16 6.81
CA ALA A 34 15.05 1.99 7.61
C ALA A 34 15.98 2.82 6.71
N SER A 35 16.58 3.87 7.27
CA SER A 35 17.59 4.65 6.55
C SER A 35 18.76 3.78 6.11
N SER A 36 19.32 4.10 4.95
CA SER A 36 20.54 3.51 4.37
C SER A 36 21.54 4.63 4.02
N SER A 37 22.68 4.28 3.44
CA SER A 37 23.66 5.27 2.97
C SER A 37 23.17 6.11 1.78
N THR A 38 22.24 5.57 0.99
CA THR A 38 21.73 6.19 -0.24
C THR A 38 20.37 6.87 -0.07
N ASN A 39 19.59 6.44 0.93
CA ASN A 39 18.25 6.96 1.17
C ASN A 39 17.94 7.09 2.67
N TYR A 40 17.10 8.06 3.01
CA TYR A 40 16.50 8.21 4.33
C TYR A 40 15.36 7.20 4.54
N ALA A 41 14.90 7.07 5.79
CA ALA A 41 13.82 6.16 6.15
C ALA A 41 12.54 6.42 5.32
N GLU A 42 11.91 5.32 4.90
CA GLU A 42 10.68 5.32 4.14
C GLU A 42 9.50 5.79 5.00
N ARG A 43 8.60 6.55 4.39
CA ARG A 43 7.41 7.09 5.06
C ARG A 43 6.18 7.04 4.18
N VAL A 44 5.01 6.85 4.80
CA VAL A 44 3.72 7.00 4.14
C VAL A 44 3.50 8.47 3.79
N ILE A 45 3.09 8.75 2.55
CA ILE A 45 2.90 10.12 2.04
C ILE A 45 1.46 10.41 1.61
N THR A 46 0.65 9.39 1.36
CA THR A 46 -0.78 9.54 1.00
C THR A 46 -1.69 9.00 2.08
N ASN A 47 -2.92 9.49 2.10
CA ASN A 47 -3.99 8.86 2.86
C ASN A 47 -4.24 7.43 2.33
N PRO A 48 -4.26 6.40 3.19
CA PRO A 48 -4.58 5.05 2.75
C PRO A 48 -6.02 4.94 2.23
N LEU A 49 -6.16 4.29 1.08
CA LEU A 49 -7.45 3.91 0.49
C LEU A 49 -7.79 2.47 0.89
N ALA A 50 -8.74 2.31 1.80
CA ALA A 50 -9.33 1.01 2.09
C ALA A 50 -10.35 0.64 1.01
N ALA A 51 -10.06 -0.39 0.21
CA ALA A 51 -10.95 -0.89 -0.81
C ALA A 51 -11.89 -1.97 -0.24
N PHE A 52 -13.11 -2.03 -0.76
CA PHE A 52 -14.08 -3.09 -0.47
C PHE A 52 -13.58 -4.49 -0.86
N THR A 53 -12.51 -4.57 -1.65
CA THR A 53 -11.85 -5.81 -2.02
C THR A 53 -10.92 -6.36 -0.92
N GLY A 54 -10.87 -5.75 0.27
CA GLY A 54 -10.05 -6.24 1.38
C GLY A 54 -8.56 -5.91 1.23
N ALA A 55 -8.23 -4.98 0.32
CA ALA A 55 -6.91 -4.40 0.20
C ALA A 55 -6.92 -2.94 0.69
N THR A 56 -5.83 -2.53 1.30
CA THR A 56 -5.53 -1.15 1.64
C THR A 56 -4.39 -0.69 0.73
N PHE A 57 -4.64 0.35 -0.07
CA PHE A 57 -3.68 0.93 -0.99
C PHE A 57 -3.14 2.24 -0.44
N PHE A 58 -1.83 2.43 -0.49
CA PHE A 58 -1.19 3.69 -0.11
C PHE A 58 0.15 3.81 -0.80
N THR A 59 0.66 5.03 -0.96
CA THR A 59 2.03 5.23 -1.43
C THR A 59 2.95 5.64 -0.29
N THR A 60 4.17 5.16 -0.42
CA THR A 60 5.29 5.53 0.44
C THR A 60 6.36 6.21 -0.37
N PHE A 61 7.29 6.85 0.33
CA PHE A 61 8.42 7.53 -0.25
C PHE A 61 9.65 7.35 0.62
N GLU A 62 10.73 6.96 -0.03
CA GLU A 62 12.07 6.77 0.49
C GLU A 62 12.95 7.90 -0.08
N PRO A 63 13.20 8.98 0.68
CA PRO A 63 13.91 10.16 0.17
C PRO A 63 15.37 9.85 -0.11
N SER A 64 15.94 10.37 -1.20
CA SER A 64 17.37 10.21 -1.47
C SER A 64 18.22 11.07 -0.52
N THR A 65 19.43 10.59 -0.18
CA THR A 65 20.44 11.41 0.50
C THR A 65 21.12 12.43 -0.43
N ALA A 66 20.96 12.28 -1.75
CA ALA A 66 21.53 13.19 -2.74
C ALA A 66 20.66 14.46 -2.91
N ALA A 67 21.17 15.61 -2.45
CA ALA A 67 20.45 16.88 -2.48
C ALA A 67 20.08 17.39 -3.90
N CYS A 68 20.83 16.99 -4.93
CA CYS A 68 20.63 17.40 -6.33
C CYS A 68 20.01 16.29 -7.21
N GLY A 69 19.69 15.12 -6.64
CA GLY A 69 19.14 13.99 -7.38
C GLY A 69 17.61 14.00 -7.50
N TYR A 70 17.06 13.00 -8.18
CA TYR A 70 15.63 12.71 -8.11
C TYR A 70 15.26 12.49 -6.64
N SER A 71 14.22 13.18 -6.18
CA SER A 71 13.87 13.38 -4.76
C SER A 71 13.88 12.10 -3.89
N GLY A 72 13.73 10.93 -4.50
CA GLY A 72 13.79 9.63 -3.87
C GLY A 72 12.99 8.61 -4.68
N ASN A 73 12.76 7.45 -4.06
CA ASN A 73 11.94 6.38 -4.61
C ASN A 73 10.57 6.37 -3.95
N SER A 74 9.52 6.17 -4.72
CA SER A 74 8.18 5.89 -4.22
C SER A 74 7.73 4.49 -4.59
N PHE A 75 6.84 3.96 -3.76
CA PHE A 75 6.28 2.64 -3.89
C PHE A 75 4.77 2.72 -3.72
N LEU A 76 4.02 1.93 -4.48
CA LEU A 76 2.62 1.68 -4.20
C LEU A 76 2.53 0.39 -3.39
N TRP A 77 1.85 0.47 -2.26
CA TRP A 77 1.55 -0.66 -1.39
C TRP A 77 0.14 -1.16 -1.62
N ALA A 78 -0.02 -2.48 -1.60
CA ALA A 78 -1.30 -3.18 -1.52
C ALA A 78 -1.22 -4.22 -0.42
N VAL A 79 -1.94 -3.95 0.67
CA VAL A 79 -1.85 -4.73 1.91
C VAL A 79 -3.21 -5.31 2.26
N ASN A 80 -3.26 -6.55 2.73
CA ASN A 80 -4.48 -7.10 3.32
C ASN A 80 -4.79 -6.33 4.62
N TYR A 81 -5.94 -5.65 4.64
CA TYR A 81 -6.32 -4.78 5.76
C TYR A 81 -6.37 -5.51 7.11
N SER A 82 -6.66 -6.81 7.11
CA SER A 82 -6.88 -7.60 8.32
C SER A 82 -5.60 -8.18 8.91
N THR A 83 -4.58 -8.45 8.10
CA THR A 83 -3.35 -9.15 8.54
C THR A 83 -2.07 -8.36 8.33
N GLY A 84 -2.06 -7.33 7.47
CA GLY A 84 -0.82 -6.67 7.07
C GLY A 84 0.00 -7.47 6.03
N GLY A 85 -0.52 -8.61 5.59
CA GLY A 85 0.08 -9.45 4.55
C GLY A 85 -0.20 -8.96 3.13
N SER A 86 0.18 -9.76 2.14
CA SER A 86 -0.13 -9.49 0.73
C SER A 86 -1.63 -9.38 0.52
N ALA A 87 -2.05 -8.39 -0.26
CA ALA A 87 -3.44 -8.25 -0.66
C ALA A 87 -3.95 -9.54 -1.34
N PRO A 88 -5.22 -9.92 -1.14
CA PRO A 88 -5.77 -11.10 -1.80
C PRO A 88 -5.74 -10.91 -3.32
N ALA A 89 -5.48 -11.97 -4.08
CA ALA A 89 -5.38 -11.89 -5.54
C ALA A 89 -6.63 -11.27 -6.21
N SER A 90 -7.82 -11.52 -5.64
CA SER A 90 -9.08 -10.92 -6.10
C SER A 90 -9.16 -9.40 -5.91
N ALA A 91 -8.31 -8.81 -5.07
CA ALA A 91 -8.17 -7.36 -4.90
C ALA A 91 -7.13 -6.74 -5.83
N LEU A 92 -6.28 -7.56 -6.45
CA LEU A 92 -5.20 -7.15 -7.33
C LEU A 92 -5.60 -7.20 -8.81
N SER A 93 -6.89 -7.03 -9.13
CA SER A 93 -7.34 -6.87 -10.52
C SER A 93 -7.83 -5.45 -10.77
N GLY A 94 -7.08 -4.73 -11.59
CA GLY A 94 -7.29 -3.32 -11.84
C GLY A 94 -6.00 -2.58 -12.14
N THR A 95 -6.08 -1.26 -12.10
CA THR A 95 -4.93 -0.39 -12.35
C THR A 95 -4.93 0.79 -11.39
N ALA A 96 -3.75 1.24 -10.98
CA ALA A 96 -3.58 2.53 -10.35
C ALA A 96 -2.94 3.52 -11.32
N LEU A 97 -3.37 4.77 -11.25
CA LEU A 97 -2.70 5.90 -11.85
C LEU A 97 -2.06 6.73 -10.74
N VAL A 98 -0.76 6.94 -10.84
CA VAL A 98 0.03 7.71 -9.88
C VAL A 98 0.70 8.85 -10.61
N GLN A 99 0.33 10.08 -10.28
CA GLN A 99 1.08 11.24 -10.74
C GLN A 99 2.29 11.43 -9.82
N THR A 100 3.48 11.66 -10.38
CA THR A 100 4.69 11.92 -9.60
C THR A 100 5.16 13.36 -9.79
N SER A 101 6.06 13.81 -8.91
CA SER A 101 6.68 15.13 -9.00
C SER A 101 7.57 15.33 -10.23
N THR A 102 7.84 14.28 -11.02
CA THR A 102 8.56 14.40 -12.31
C THR A 102 7.65 14.83 -13.46
N GLY A 103 6.34 15.00 -13.20
CA GLY A 103 5.34 15.28 -14.24
C GLY A 103 4.87 14.04 -14.99
N GLN A 104 5.35 12.85 -14.61
CA GLN A 104 4.92 11.59 -15.19
C GLN A 104 3.59 11.12 -14.56
N VAL A 105 2.70 10.57 -15.39
CA VAL A 105 1.56 9.76 -14.93
C VAL A 105 1.93 8.30 -15.10
N LEU A 106 2.24 7.64 -14.00
CA LEU A 106 2.57 6.23 -13.97
C LEU A 106 1.30 5.39 -13.89
N GLN A 107 1.12 4.46 -14.83
CA GLN A 107 0.09 3.44 -14.76
C GLN A 107 0.67 2.15 -14.20
N VAL A 108 0.10 1.68 -13.10
CA VAL A 108 0.48 0.43 -12.43
C VAL A 108 -0.61 -0.61 -12.70
N ASN A 109 -0.25 -1.71 -13.36
CA ASN A 109 -1.14 -2.84 -13.56
C ASN A 109 -1.05 -3.80 -12.35
N PHE A 110 -2.15 -3.97 -11.62
CA PHE A 110 -2.16 -4.76 -10.39
C PHE A 110 -1.88 -6.24 -10.60
N ASP A 111 -2.19 -6.78 -11.77
CA ASP A 111 -2.01 -8.20 -12.07
C ASP A 111 -0.50 -8.58 -12.11
N THR A 112 0.39 -7.61 -12.30
CA THR A 112 1.84 -7.83 -12.45
C THR A 112 2.71 -6.98 -11.53
N ALA A 113 2.18 -5.92 -10.93
CA ALA A 113 3.02 -4.95 -10.24
C ALA A 113 3.48 -5.38 -8.85
N PHE A 114 2.69 -6.18 -8.13
CA PHE A 114 2.98 -6.57 -6.74
C PHE A 114 3.76 -7.89 -6.69
N THR A 115 5.03 -7.83 -7.07
CA THR A 115 5.96 -8.96 -6.97
C THR A 115 6.81 -8.86 -5.69
N ASN A 116 7.84 -9.71 -5.54
CA ASN A 116 8.79 -9.67 -4.42
C ASN A 116 9.75 -8.47 -4.48
N ASN A 117 9.27 -7.29 -4.89
CA ASN A 117 10.02 -6.05 -4.79
C ASN A 117 10.11 -5.64 -3.33
N VAL A 118 11.25 -5.09 -2.94
CA VAL A 118 11.48 -4.55 -1.60
C VAL A 118 12.16 -3.19 -1.72
N PRO A 119 11.81 -2.20 -0.89
CA PRO A 119 12.58 -0.96 -0.78
C PRO A 119 14.04 -1.21 -0.38
N SER A 120 14.92 -0.22 -0.52
CA SER A 120 16.33 -0.40 -0.15
C SER A 120 16.47 -0.70 1.35
N ASN A 121 17.44 -1.55 1.70
CA ASN A 121 17.69 -1.98 3.09
C ASN A 121 16.43 -2.49 3.81
N SER A 122 15.54 -3.17 3.07
CA SER A 122 14.29 -3.68 3.59
C SER A 122 14.07 -5.12 3.14
N THR A 123 13.62 -5.96 4.08
CA THR A 123 13.03 -7.28 3.78
C THR A 123 11.50 -7.19 3.62
N THR A 124 10.96 -5.97 3.66
CA THR A 124 9.54 -5.65 3.63
C THR A 124 9.11 -5.27 2.22
N GLY A 125 7.86 -5.60 1.85
CA GLY A 125 7.35 -5.37 0.49
C GLY A 125 7.15 -6.64 -0.35
N GLN A 126 7.66 -7.80 0.09
CA GLN A 126 7.52 -9.10 -0.58
C GLN A 126 6.06 -9.41 -1.00
N GLY A 127 5.69 -9.12 -2.25
CA GLY A 127 4.32 -9.27 -2.78
C GLY A 127 3.30 -8.22 -2.33
N ARG A 128 3.74 -7.16 -1.63
CA ARG A 128 2.94 -6.04 -1.13
C ARG A 128 3.27 -4.72 -1.80
N THR A 129 4.42 -4.59 -2.45
CA THR A 129 4.88 -3.35 -3.08
C THR A 129 5.14 -3.50 -4.56
N THR A 130 4.95 -2.41 -5.29
CA THR A 130 5.42 -2.27 -6.66
C THR A 130 6.94 -2.13 -6.73
N ALA A 131 7.49 -2.21 -7.94
CA ALA A 131 8.83 -1.69 -8.20
C ALA A 131 8.89 -0.19 -7.84
N ALA A 132 10.09 0.28 -7.49
CA ALA A 132 10.35 1.68 -7.22
C ALA A 132 10.05 2.54 -8.45
N PHE A 133 9.39 3.68 -8.24
CA PHE A 133 9.23 4.73 -9.23
C PHE A 133 9.73 6.07 -8.70
N LEU A 134 10.20 6.94 -9.60
CA LEU A 134 10.87 8.17 -9.22
C LEU A 134 9.90 9.30 -8.88
N GLY A 135 10.26 10.06 -7.85
CA GLY A 135 9.55 11.28 -7.44
C GLY A 135 8.43 11.03 -6.44
N VAL A 136 7.86 12.12 -5.94
CA VAL A 136 6.88 12.11 -4.85
C VAL A 136 5.46 12.22 -5.42
N PRO A 137 4.56 11.26 -5.15
CA PRO A 137 3.14 11.41 -5.40
C PRO A 137 2.49 12.55 -4.59
N PRO A 138 1.49 13.28 -5.15
CA PRO A 138 0.69 14.23 -4.41
C PRO A 138 -0.01 13.57 -3.21
N LYS A 139 0.07 14.19 -2.03
CA LYS A 139 -0.43 13.64 -0.76
C LYS A 139 -1.96 13.45 -0.68
N GLY A 140 -2.73 14.14 -1.53
CA GLY A 140 -4.20 14.19 -1.48
C GLY A 140 -4.92 13.33 -2.52
N GLN A 141 -4.80 13.67 -3.80
CA GLN A 141 -5.51 13.02 -4.92
C GLN A 141 -4.54 12.37 -5.93
N GLY A 142 -3.28 12.16 -5.54
CA GLY A 142 -2.23 11.68 -6.45
C GLY A 142 -2.33 10.21 -6.83
N LEU A 143 -3.16 9.44 -6.12
CA LEU A 143 -3.40 8.02 -6.35
C LEU A 143 -4.86 7.80 -6.76
N SER A 144 -5.09 7.42 -8.01
CA SER A 144 -6.39 6.96 -8.50
C SER A 144 -6.34 5.45 -8.66
N VAL A 145 -7.17 4.73 -7.92
CA VAL A 145 -7.23 3.27 -7.98
C VAL A 145 -8.53 2.85 -8.64
N ILE A 146 -8.41 2.16 -9.77
CA ILE A 146 -9.54 1.62 -10.53
C ILE A 146 -9.54 0.11 -10.32
N ILE A 147 -10.45 -0.37 -9.47
CA ILE A 147 -10.59 -1.78 -9.12
C ILE A 147 -11.77 -2.35 -9.87
N LYS A 148 -11.63 -3.56 -10.42
CA LYS A 148 -12.78 -4.27 -10.98
C LYS A 148 -13.77 -4.60 -9.85
N PRO A 149 -15.06 -4.26 -9.99
CA PRO A 149 -16.06 -4.64 -9.01
C PRO A 149 -16.08 -6.16 -8.83
N ARG A 150 -16.18 -6.64 -7.60
CA ARG A 150 -16.44 -8.07 -7.39
C ARG A 150 -17.87 -8.36 -7.88
N PRO A 151 -18.10 -9.47 -8.62
CA PRO A 151 -19.45 -9.90 -8.93
C PRO A 151 -20.23 -10.10 -7.63
N LEU A 152 -21.23 -9.25 -7.39
CA LEU A 152 -22.22 -9.50 -6.35
C LEU A 152 -23.23 -10.45 -6.97
N ASN A 153 -23.29 -11.70 -6.47
CA ASN A 153 -24.18 -12.76 -6.97
C ASN A 153 -25.68 -12.48 -6.75
N LYS A 154 -26.15 -11.24 -6.88
CA LYS A 154 -27.56 -10.89 -6.75
C LYS A 154 -28.06 -10.37 -8.09
N VAL A 155 -28.61 -11.27 -8.90
CA VAL A 155 -29.48 -10.90 -10.00
C VAL A 155 -30.77 -10.38 -9.37
N LEU A 156 -30.97 -9.06 -9.39
CA LEU A 156 -32.23 -8.45 -8.95
C LEU A 156 -33.23 -8.60 -10.10
N GLN A 157 -34.00 -9.70 -10.10
CA GLN A 157 -35.04 -9.91 -11.09
C GLN A 157 -36.27 -9.08 -10.68
N ILE A 158 -36.46 -7.92 -11.32
CA ILE A 158 -37.68 -7.11 -11.17
C ILE A 158 -38.72 -7.69 -12.13
N GLN A 159 -39.78 -8.31 -11.59
CA GLN A 159 -40.98 -8.60 -12.35
C GLN A 159 -41.95 -7.43 -12.17
N GLU A 160 -42.25 -6.74 -13.28
CA GLU A 160 -43.40 -5.84 -13.35
C GLU A 160 -44.70 -6.65 -13.30
N LYS A 161 -45.75 -6.01 -12.73
CA LYS A 161 -47.10 -6.56 -12.61
C LYS A 161 -47.99 -6.00 -13.71
#